data_AF-M5G3X6-F1
#
_entry.id   AF-M5G3X6-F1
#
_cell.length_a   1.000
_cell.length_b   1.000
_cell.length_c   1.000
_cell.angle_alpha   90.00
_cell.angle_beta   90.00
_cell.angle_gamma   90.00
#
_symmetry.space_group_name_H-M   'P 1'
#
loop_
_entity.id
_entity.type
_entity.pdbx_description
1 polymer ?
#
loop_
_entity_poly.entity_id
_entity_poly.type
_entity_poly.pdbx_seq_one_letter_code
_entity_poly.pdbx_strand_id
1 'polypeptide(L)'
;FHPRFITTAGLEDFETNEWISSKQNLTVSLFQHASEYHQHATLHVFWLQWDEDHCAGLDWLLGNYWQALMTLDTYATALGKLQQELGIADHDFPNFVQEECKYFQNLQHKPEHNVVAFKYLETLKSSQVTRYKCQLVTTWHLLSEQVRWQMLECDHLAAIKAEERLEAPICQYETILDTAHWTPNCEEWQHTEVDLANQAYNDALDELESLIVQRLFEMEKRNL
;
A
#
# COMPACT_ATOMS: atom_id res chain seq x y z
N PHE A 1 6.01 -3.23 -4.91
CA PHE A 1 6.49 -3.99 -6.08
C PHE A 1 6.86 -2.99 -7.15
N HIS A 2 8.14 -2.85 -7.47
CA HIS A 2 8.54 -1.93 -8.54
C HIS A 2 8.13 -2.54 -9.88
N PRO A 3 7.29 -1.86 -10.70
CA PRO A 3 6.84 -2.38 -12.00
C PRO A 3 7.96 -2.56 -13.04
N ARG A 4 9.23 -2.37 -12.64
CA ARG A 4 10.42 -2.58 -13.50
C ARG A 4 11.18 -3.86 -13.21
N PHE A 5 10.90 -4.56 -12.10
CA PHE A 5 11.44 -5.90 -11.88
C PHE A 5 10.65 -6.91 -12.70
N ILE A 6 10.66 -6.73 -14.02
CA ILE A 6 10.07 -7.65 -14.98
C ILE A 6 11.24 -8.37 -15.64
N THR A 7 11.29 -9.69 -15.47
CA THR A 7 12.36 -10.54 -16.02
C THR A 7 12.22 -10.79 -17.52
N THR A 8 11.27 -10.12 -18.21
CA THR A 8 10.88 -10.48 -19.57
C THR A 8 11.66 -9.73 -20.63
N ALA A 9 11.55 -8.40 -20.67
CA ALA A 9 11.85 -7.63 -21.88
C ALA A 9 13.14 -6.79 -21.81
N GLY A 10 13.77 -6.68 -20.64
CA GLY A 10 15.01 -5.91 -20.47
C GLY A 10 14.81 -4.42 -20.75
N LEU A 11 15.52 -3.89 -21.75
CA LEU A 11 15.44 -2.48 -22.17
C LEU A 11 14.25 -2.18 -23.10
N GLU A 12 13.55 -3.21 -23.58
CA GLU A 12 12.38 -3.06 -24.44
C GLU A 12 11.11 -3.10 -23.60
N ASP A 13 10.16 -2.21 -23.85
CA ASP A 13 8.87 -2.18 -23.16
C ASP A 13 7.75 -2.87 -23.96
N PHE A 14 8.07 -3.35 -25.18
CA PHE A 14 7.14 -3.99 -26.11
C PHE A 14 5.90 -3.14 -26.41
N GLU A 15 5.96 -1.81 -26.23
CA GLU A 15 4.86 -0.90 -26.58
C GLU A 15 4.50 -1.06 -28.07
N THR A 16 5.49 -1.42 -28.89
CA THR A 16 5.36 -1.77 -30.31
C THR A 16 4.37 -2.92 -30.57
N ASN A 17 4.11 -3.82 -29.62
CA ASN A 17 3.14 -4.91 -29.78
C ASN A 17 1.67 -4.42 -29.76
N GLU A 18 1.39 -3.31 -29.07
CA GLU A 18 0.08 -2.67 -29.14
C GLU A 18 -0.15 -2.07 -30.54
N TRP A 19 0.92 -1.55 -31.15
CA TRP A 19 0.90 -1.06 -32.52
C TRP A 19 0.64 -2.16 -33.55
N ILE A 20 1.27 -3.34 -33.40
CA ILE A 20 0.99 -4.54 -34.23
C ILE A 20 -0.51 -4.85 -34.21
N SER A 21 -1.07 -4.98 -33.00
CA SER A 21 -2.48 -5.34 -32.80
C SER A 21 -3.41 -4.31 -33.42
N SER A 22 -3.10 -3.02 -33.25
CA SER A 22 -3.85 -1.93 -33.88
C SER A 22 -3.77 -1.96 -35.42
N LYS A 23 -2.62 -2.32 -35.99
CA LYS A 23 -2.42 -2.40 -37.44
C LYS A 23 -3.10 -3.62 -38.03
N GLN A 24 -3.05 -4.76 -37.34
CA GLN A 24 -3.77 -5.96 -37.72
C GLN A 24 -5.28 -5.72 -37.72
N ASN A 25 -5.82 -4.94 -36.78
CA ASN A 25 -7.24 -4.57 -36.75
C ASN A 25 -7.72 -3.84 -38.01
N LEU A 26 -6.85 -3.17 -38.77
CA LEU A 26 -7.22 -2.55 -40.05
C LEU A 26 -7.64 -3.59 -41.11
N THR A 27 -7.13 -4.83 -41.00
CA THR A 27 -7.47 -5.94 -41.90
C THR A 27 -8.85 -6.57 -41.60
N VAL A 28 -9.46 -6.24 -40.46
CA VAL A 28 -10.75 -6.81 -40.03
C VAL A 28 -11.88 -6.52 -41.03
N SER A 29 -11.85 -5.36 -41.70
CA SER A 29 -12.83 -5.01 -42.74
C SER A 29 -12.77 -5.96 -43.94
N LEU A 30 -11.60 -6.53 -44.24
CA LEU A 30 -11.40 -7.50 -45.31
C LEU A 30 -11.93 -8.89 -44.93
N PHE A 31 -12.10 -9.19 -43.63
CA PHE A 31 -12.55 -10.50 -43.15
C PHE A 31 -14.07 -10.67 -43.19
N GLN A 32 -14.84 -9.59 -43.05
CA GLN A 32 -16.31 -9.65 -42.87
C GLN A 32 -17.06 -10.33 -44.03
N HIS A 33 -16.49 -10.31 -45.23
CA HIS A 33 -17.09 -10.91 -46.43
C HIS A 33 -16.16 -11.90 -47.15
N ALA A 34 -15.01 -12.20 -46.57
CA ALA A 34 -14.03 -13.12 -47.12
C ALA A 34 -14.35 -14.57 -46.73
N SER A 35 -14.07 -15.52 -47.62
CA SER A 35 -14.05 -16.94 -47.23
C SER A 35 -12.86 -17.23 -46.32
N GLU A 36 -12.92 -18.33 -45.57
CA GLU A 36 -11.85 -18.78 -44.66
C GLU A 36 -10.47 -18.77 -45.33
N TYR A 37 -10.38 -19.28 -46.57
CA TYR A 37 -9.15 -19.23 -47.37
C TYR A 37 -8.61 -17.79 -47.57
N HIS A 38 -9.49 -16.84 -47.92
CA HIS A 38 -9.08 -15.46 -48.16
C HIS A 38 -8.71 -14.73 -46.86
N GLN A 39 -9.33 -15.09 -45.74
CA GLN A 39 -8.93 -14.58 -44.42
C GLN A 39 -7.51 -15.03 -44.07
N HIS A 40 -7.20 -16.32 -44.25
CA HIS A 40 -5.84 -16.84 -44.05
C HIS A 40 -4.81 -16.23 -45.01
N ALA A 41 -5.14 -16.09 -46.29
CA ALA A 41 -4.26 -15.45 -47.27
C ALA A 41 -3.98 -13.98 -46.92
N THR A 42 -5.00 -13.24 -46.48
CA THR A 42 -4.86 -11.83 -46.07
C THR A 42 -4.01 -11.69 -44.81
N LEU A 43 -4.21 -12.56 -43.81
CA LEU A 43 -3.35 -12.62 -42.62
C LEU A 43 -1.91 -12.96 -42.98
N HIS A 44 -1.70 -13.94 -43.86
CA HIS A 44 -0.37 -14.33 -44.30
C HIS A 44 0.37 -13.18 -44.98
N VAL A 45 -0.29 -12.47 -45.90
CA VAL A 45 0.31 -11.31 -46.58
C VAL A 45 0.58 -10.16 -45.59
N PHE A 46 -0.33 -9.91 -44.65
CA PHE A 46 -0.12 -8.93 -43.59
C PHE A 46 1.16 -9.24 -42.79
N TRP A 47 1.31 -10.48 -42.32
CA TRP A 47 2.49 -10.86 -41.54
C TRP A 47 3.77 -10.87 -42.35
N LEU A 48 3.72 -11.24 -43.63
CA LEU A 48 4.90 -11.21 -44.50
C LEU A 48 5.40 -9.77 -44.70
N GLN A 49 4.48 -8.84 -45.00
CA GLN A 49 4.83 -7.42 -45.16
C GLN A 49 5.29 -6.79 -43.84
N TRP A 50 4.62 -7.15 -42.74
CA TRP A 50 4.99 -6.70 -41.41
C TRP A 50 6.42 -7.13 -41.06
N ASP A 51 6.75 -8.40 -41.29
CA ASP A 51 8.07 -8.95 -41.01
C ASP A 51 9.16 -8.29 -41.87
N GLU A 52 8.90 -8.08 -43.17
CA GLU A 52 9.83 -7.36 -44.06
C GLU A 52 10.08 -5.91 -43.59
N ASP A 53 9.02 -5.17 -43.27
CA ASP A 53 9.12 -3.77 -42.82
C ASP A 53 9.82 -3.66 -41.45
N HIS A 54 9.64 -4.63 -40.55
CA HIS A 54 10.25 -4.64 -39.22
C HIS A 54 11.68 -5.17 -39.22
N CYS A 55 11.97 -6.19 -40.03
CA CYS A 55 13.33 -6.67 -40.24
C CYS A 55 14.22 -5.58 -40.85
N ALA A 56 13.66 -4.74 -41.73
CA ALA A 56 14.37 -3.58 -42.28
C ALA A 56 14.67 -2.49 -41.23
N GLY A 57 13.99 -2.49 -40.09
CA GLY A 57 14.14 -1.51 -39.00
C GLY A 57 14.92 -2.00 -37.79
N LEU A 58 15.52 -3.20 -37.79
CA LEU A 58 16.16 -3.82 -36.61
C LEU A 58 17.40 -3.10 -36.03
N ASP A 59 17.82 -1.98 -36.61
CA ASP A 59 18.93 -1.15 -36.11
C ASP A 59 18.73 -0.72 -34.64
N TRP A 60 17.47 -0.51 -34.22
CA TRP A 60 17.16 -0.18 -32.82
C TRP A 60 17.47 -1.34 -31.87
N LEU A 61 17.28 -2.60 -32.30
CA LEU A 61 17.52 -3.78 -31.46
C LEU A 61 19.01 -3.98 -31.23
N LEU A 62 19.82 -3.71 -32.27
CA LEU A 62 21.27 -3.64 -32.13
C LEU A 62 21.67 -2.50 -31.18
N GLY A 63 21.03 -1.33 -31.29
CA GLY A 63 21.22 -0.21 -30.37
C GLY A 63 20.95 -0.58 -28.91
N ASN A 64 19.81 -1.21 -28.64
CA ASN A 64 19.44 -1.70 -27.30
C ASN A 64 20.45 -2.71 -26.76
N TYR A 65 20.96 -3.60 -27.62
CA TYR A 65 22.01 -4.55 -27.24
C TYR A 65 23.31 -3.85 -26.84
N TRP A 66 23.78 -2.87 -27.62
CA TRP A 66 24.96 -2.08 -27.27
C TRP A 66 24.74 -1.29 -25.98
N GLN A 67 23.56 -0.69 -25.80
CA GLN A 67 23.21 0.03 -24.58
C GLN A 67 23.24 -0.90 -23.36
N ALA A 68 22.74 -2.13 -23.48
CA ALA A 68 22.82 -3.13 -22.42
C ALA A 68 24.27 -3.46 -22.08
N LEU A 69 25.13 -3.69 -23.08
CA LEU A 69 26.56 -3.94 -22.85
C LEU A 69 27.26 -2.77 -22.19
N MET A 70 26.99 -1.54 -22.61
CA MET A 70 27.58 -0.33 -22.01
C MET A 70 27.10 -0.15 -20.57
N THR A 71 25.83 -0.42 -20.29
CA THR A 71 25.26 -0.39 -18.94
C THR A 71 25.96 -1.42 -18.05
N LEU A 72 26.11 -2.65 -18.54
CA LEU A 72 26.83 -3.70 -17.82
C LEU A 72 28.27 -3.29 -17.53
N ASP A 73 29.01 -2.78 -18.51
CA ASP A 73 30.40 -2.38 -18.32
C ASP A 73 30.54 -1.21 -17.34
N THR A 74 29.66 -0.22 -17.45
CA THR A 74 29.65 0.98 -16.60
C THR A 74 29.38 0.62 -15.14
N TYR A 75 28.39 -0.25 -14.88
CA TYR A 75 27.97 -0.57 -13.52
C TYR A 75 28.66 -1.79 -12.93
N ALA A 76 29.27 -2.69 -13.73
CA ALA A 76 29.93 -3.90 -13.23
C ALA A 76 31.01 -3.61 -12.20
N THR A 77 31.83 -2.58 -12.43
CA THR A 77 32.91 -2.21 -11.50
C THR A 77 32.36 -1.65 -10.19
N ALA A 78 31.30 -0.83 -10.25
CA ALA A 78 30.65 -0.27 -9.06
C ALA A 78 29.91 -1.36 -8.26
N LEU A 79 29.21 -2.25 -8.96
CA LEU A 79 28.48 -3.37 -8.38
C LEU A 79 29.44 -4.34 -7.69
N GLY A 80 30.55 -4.70 -8.34
CA GLY A 80 31.55 -5.60 -7.74
C GLY A 80 32.18 -5.05 -6.46
N LYS A 81 32.39 -3.72 -6.37
CA LYS A 81 32.84 -3.08 -5.13
C LYS A 81 31.78 -3.17 -4.03
N LEU A 82 30.54 -2.83 -4.35
CA LEU A 82 29.42 -2.91 -3.40
C LEU A 82 29.19 -4.34 -2.90
N GLN A 83 29.29 -5.34 -3.79
CA GLN A 83 29.20 -6.75 -3.42
C GLN A 83 30.31 -7.16 -2.44
N GLN A 84 31.54 -6.69 -2.66
CA GLN A 84 32.64 -6.96 -1.72
C GLN A 84 32.48 -6.24 -0.38
N GLU A 85 32.02 -4.98 -0.38
CA GLU A 85 31.82 -4.20 0.84
C GLU A 85 30.67 -4.73 1.69
N LEU A 86 29.57 -5.15 1.06
CA LEU A 86 28.36 -5.61 1.75
C LEU A 86 28.32 -7.14 1.94
N GLY A 87 29.25 -7.87 1.32
CA GLY A 87 29.28 -9.34 1.37
C GLY A 87 28.10 -10.00 0.64
N ILE A 88 27.57 -9.35 -0.39
CA ILE A 88 26.39 -9.78 -1.15
C ILE A 88 26.83 -10.53 -2.40
N ALA A 89 26.12 -11.59 -2.75
CA ALA A 89 26.34 -12.36 -3.97
C ALA A 89 25.18 -12.19 -4.96
N ASP A 90 25.40 -12.55 -6.23
CA ASP A 90 24.39 -12.41 -7.29
C ASP A 90 23.08 -13.17 -7.00
N HIS A 91 23.14 -14.24 -6.21
CA HIS A 91 21.96 -15.03 -5.83
C HIS A 91 21.07 -14.36 -4.78
N ASP A 92 21.54 -13.28 -4.15
CA ASP A 92 20.76 -12.54 -3.15
C ASP A 92 19.81 -11.53 -3.80
N PHE A 93 20.11 -11.03 -5.01
CA PHE A 93 19.25 -10.05 -5.68
C PHE A 93 17.81 -10.52 -5.89
N PRO A 94 17.53 -11.76 -6.32
CA PRO A 94 16.16 -12.26 -6.39
C PRO A 94 15.46 -12.29 -5.03
N ASN A 95 16.20 -12.55 -3.95
CA ASN A 95 15.64 -12.55 -2.59
C ASN A 95 15.27 -11.13 -2.17
N PHE A 96 16.11 -10.13 -2.44
CA PHE A 96 15.80 -8.73 -2.15
C PHE A 96 14.53 -8.26 -2.87
N VAL A 97 14.34 -8.64 -4.13
CA VAL A 97 13.10 -8.33 -4.87
C VAL A 97 11.88 -8.99 -4.21
N GLN A 98 12.02 -10.21 -3.70
CA GLN A 98 10.93 -10.88 -2.96
C GLN A 98 10.66 -10.24 -1.60
N GLU A 99 11.71 -9.87 -0.86
CA GLU A 99 11.61 -9.18 0.43
C GLU A 99 10.95 -7.82 0.27
N GLU A 100 11.37 -7.05 -0.72
CA GLU A 100 10.77 -5.76 -1.07
C GLU A 100 9.30 -5.94 -1.49
N CYS A 101 8.98 -6.97 -2.27
CA CYS A 101 7.60 -7.29 -2.62
C CYS A 101 6.74 -7.59 -1.38
N LYS A 102 7.24 -8.42 -0.46
CA LYS A 102 6.58 -8.73 0.81
C LYS A 102 6.42 -7.49 1.69
N TYR A 103 7.45 -6.66 1.79
CA TYR A 103 7.42 -5.40 2.53
C TYR A 103 6.29 -4.50 2.01
N PHE A 104 6.20 -4.28 0.70
CA PHE A 104 5.15 -3.46 0.12
C PHE A 104 3.76 -4.07 0.26
N GLN A 105 3.61 -5.40 0.17
CA GLN A 105 2.34 -6.07 0.43
C GLN A 105 1.90 -5.87 1.89
N ASN A 106 2.84 -5.92 2.82
CA ASN A 106 2.56 -5.67 4.24
C ASN A 106 2.24 -4.18 4.51
N LEU A 107 2.82 -3.24 3.74
CA LEU A 107 2.53 -1.81 3.88
C LEU A 107 1.13 -1.41 3.38
N GLN A 108 0.55 -2.17 2.43
CA GLN A 108 -0.77 -1.85 1.86
C GLN A 108 -1.90 -1.92 2.91
N HIS A 109 -1.69 -2.67 4.00
CA HIS A 109 -2.66 -2.82 5.06
C HIS A 109 -2.02 -2.43 6.39
N LYS A 110 -2.45 -1.30 6.98
CA LYS A 110 -2.27 -1.10 8.43
C LYS A 110 -2.87 -2.33 9.12
N PRO A 111 -2.15 -3.00 10.04
CA PRO A 111 -2.66 -4.19 10.69
C PRO A 111 -4.03 -3.87 11.28
N GLU A 112 -5.08 -4.53 10.80
CA GLU A 112 -6.46 -4.25 11.24
C GLU A 112 -6.57 -4.38 12.78
N HIS A 113 -5.79 -5.30 13.33
CA HIS A 113 -5.58 -5.50 14.76
C HIS A 113 -5.15 -4.21 15.50
N ASN A 114 -4.21 -3.43 14.94
CA ASN A 114 -3.73 -2.19 15.56
C ASN A 114 -4.80 -1.10 15.50
N VAL A 115 -5.57 -1.02 14.41
CA VAL A 115 -6.66 -0.03 14.28
C VAL A 115 -7.78 -0.28 15.28
N VAL A 116 -8.13 -1.56 15.51
CA VAL A 116 -9.15 -1.93 16.51
C VAL A 116 -8.60 -1.72 17.93
N ALA A 117 -7.35 -2.11 18.19
CA ALA A 117 -6.67 -1.88 19.47
C ALA A 117 -6.58 -0.39 19.84
N PHE A 118 -6.27 0.49 18.88
CA PHE A 118 -6.23 1.94 19.10
C PHE A 118 -7.61 2.50 19.46
N LYS A 119 -8.66 2.11 18.71
CA LYS A 119 -10.04 2.52 19.01
C LYS A 119 -10.52 1.97 20.36
N TYR A 120 -10.12 0.75 20.71
CA TYR A 120 -10.41 0.16 22.02
C TYR A 120 -9.75 0.97 23.14
N LEU A 121 -8.46 1.29 23.01
CA LEU A 121 -7.75 2.08 24.01
C LEU A 121 -8.32 3.50 24.16
N GLU A 122 -8.67 4.18 23.06
CA GLU A 122 -9.32 5.49 23.09
C GLU A 122 -10.70 5.44 23.77
N THR A 123 -11.49 4.40 23.50
CA THR A 123 -12.81 4.23 24.12
C THR A 123 -12.71 3.89 25.61
N LEU A 124 -11.72 3.10 26.02
CA LEU A 124 -11.43 2.86 27.43
C LEU A 124 -10.98 4.13 28.17
N LYS A 125 -10.07 4.91 27.58
CA LYS A 125 -9.68 6.22 28.14
C LYS A 125 -10.87 7.16 28.27
N SER A 126 -11.74 7.19 27.25
CA SER A 126 -12.97 7.99 27.26
C SER A 126 -13.95 7.52 28.34
N SER A 127 -14.04 6.21 28.57
CA SER A 127 -14.85 5.61 29.64
C SER A 127 -14.32 5.98 31.01
N GLN A 128 -13.00 5.92 31.25
CA GLN A 128 -12.38 6.35 32.51
C GLN A 128 -12.65 7.83 32.82
N VAL A 129 -12.51 8.72 31.83
CA VAL A 129 -12.81 10.14 31.99
C VAL A 129 -14.31 10.36 32.27
N THR A 130 -15.18 9.63 31.57
CA THR A 130 -16.64 9.73 31.76
C THR A 130 -17.06 9.22 33.14
N ARG A 131 -16.47 8.12 33.62
CA ARG A 131 -16.69 7.57 34.96
C ARG A 131 -16.27 8.56 36.06
N TYR A 132 -15.12 9.20 35.91
CA TYR A 132 -14.69 10.24 36.85
C TYR A 132 -15.65 11.44 36.87
N LYS A 133 -16.12 11.88 35.70
CA LYS A 133 -17.15 12.94 35.59
C LYS A 133 -18.47 12.51 36.21
N CYS A 134 -18.91 11.27 36.00
CA CYS A 134 -20.11 10.71 36.64
C CYS A 134 -19.98 10.78 38.15
N GLN A 135 -18.89 10.25 38.72
CA GLN A 135 -18.64 10.27 40.16
C GLN A 135 -18.67 11.69 40.73
N LEU A 136 -18.05 12.66 40.05
CA LEU A 136 -18.13 14.07 40.44
C LEU A 136 -19.59 14.55 40.45
N VAL A 137 -20.34 14.37 39.37
CA VAL A 137 -21.74 14.80 39.27
C VAL A 137 -22.61 14.11 40.34
N THR A 138 -22.40 12.82 40.61
CA THR A 138 -23.08 12.07 41.68
C THR A 138 -22.75 12.65 43.05
N THR A 139 -21.47 12.94 43.34
CA THR A 139 -21.10 13.56 44.63
C THR A 139 -21.69 14.97 44.79
N TRP A 140 -21.72 15.77 43.73
CA TRP A 140 -22.36 17.09 43.74
C TRP A 140 -23.89 16.99 43.91
N HIS A 141 -24.53 15.99 43.30
CA HIS A 141 -25.96 15.71 43.45
C HIS A 141 -26.31 15.40 44.91
N LEU A 142 -25.53 14.54 45.56
CA LEU A 142 -25.71 14.17 46.97
C LEU A 142 -25.46 15.32 47.96
N LEU A 143 -24.64 16.32 47.58
CA LEU A 143 -24.25 17.44 48.44
C LEU A 143 -25.08 18.72 48.22
N SER A 144 -25.99 18.76 47.24
CA SER A 144 -26.71 19.99 46.87
C SER A 144 -28.04 20.20 47.61
N GLU A 145 -28.32 21.44 48.04
CA GLU A 145 -29.60 21.86 48.61
C GLU A 145 -30.68 22.17 47.55
N GLN A 146 -31.94 22.19 47.99
CA GLN A 146 -33.13 21.80 47.24
C GLN A 146 -33.53 22.56 45.95
N VAL A 147 -32.75 23.55 45.51
CA VAL A 147 -33.18 24.50 44.46
C VAL A 147 -32.55 24.19 43.09
N ARG A 148 -31.52 23.33 43.01
CA ARG A 148 -30.84 22.98 41.74
C ARG A 148 -31.03 21.52 41.29
N TRP A 149 -32.06 20.85 41.82
CA TRP A 149 -32.30 19.41 41.59
C TRP A 149 -32.54 19.03 40.13
N GLN A 150 -33.46 19.69 39.42
CA GLN A 150 -33.84 19.25 38.07
C GLN A 150 -32.67 19.29 37.07
N MET A 151 -31.77 20.27 37.18
CA MET A 151 -30.62 20.39 36.28
C MET A 151 -29.54 19.37 36.65
N LEU A 152 -29.24 19.19 37.94
CA LEU A 152 -28.30 18.16 38.39
C LEU A 152 -28.80 16.72 38.12
N GLU A 153 -30.11 16.48 38.19
CA GLU A 153 -30.73 15.17 37.89
C GLU A 153 -30.54 14.83 36.40
N CYS A 154 -30.81 15.79 35.51
CA CYS A 154 -30.60 15.64 34.07
C CYS A 154 -29.12 15.40 33.75
N ASP A 155 -28.21 16.15 34.38
CA ASP A 155 -26.77 15.99 34.20
C ASP A 155 -26.27 14.63 34.71
N HIS A 156 -26.79 14.16 35.86
CA HIS A 156 -26.46 12.85 36.43
C HIS A 156 -26.94 11.70 35.53
N LEU A 157 -28.19 11.77 35.06
CA LEU A 157 -28.74 10.78 34.11
C LEU A 157 -28.03 10.82 32.76
N ALA A 158 -27.61 12.00 32.30
CA ALA A 158 -26.83 12.14 31.07
C ALA A 158 -25.44 11.51 31.21
N ALA A 159 -24.81 11.66 32.38
CA ALA A 159 -23.52 11.08 32.69
C ALA A 159 -23.59 9.53 32.72
N ILE A 160 -24.58 8.96 33.42
CA ILE A 160 -24.83 7.50 33.44
C ILE A 160 -25.05 6.95 32.02
N LYS A 161 -25.92 7.60 31.23
CA LYS A 161 -26.18 7.20 29.84
C LYS A 161 -24.94 7.31 28.97
N ALA A 162 -24.04 8.25 29.25
CA ALA A 162 -22.77 8.38 28.53
C ALA A 162 -21.82 7.22 28.87
N GLU A 163 -21.81 6.73 30.11
CA GLU A 163 -21.06 5.54 30.50
C GLU A 163 -21.62 4.28 29.83
N GLU A 164 -22.93 4.04 29.90
CA GLU A 164 -23.60 2.90 29.24
C GLU A 164 -23.35 2.84 27.72
N ARG A 165 -23.29 4.01 27.06
CA ARG A 165 -23.00 4.11 25.62
C ARG A 165 -21.59 3.64 25.24
N LEU A 166 -20.63 3.75 26.16
CA LEU A 166 -19.25 3.35 25.94
C LEU A 166 -19.03 1.87 26.28
N GLU A 167 -19.88 1.25 27.10
CA GLU A 167 -19.77 -0.19 27.42
C GLU A 167 -20.03 -1.08 26.20
N ALA A 168 -21.03 -0.76 25.38
CA ALA A 168 -21.35 -1.54 24.19
C ALA A 168 -20.17 -1.67 23.19
N PRO A 169 -19.48 -0.59 22.79
CA PRO A 169 -18.30 -0.70 21.93
C PRO A 169 -17.10 -1.35 22.63
N ILE A 170 -16.91 -1.16 23.94
CA ILE A 170 -15.86 -1.85 24.72
C ILE A 170 -16.04 -3.38 24.63
N CYS A 171 -17.24 -3.89 24.87
CA CYS A 171 -17.53 -5.33 24.76
C CYS A 171 -17.33 -5.86 23.32
N GLN A 172 -17.68 -5.06 22.31
CA GLN A 172 -17.46 -5.43 20.92
C GLN A 172 -15.97 -5.55 20.60
N TYR A 173 -15.16 -4.59 21.05
CA TYR A 173 -13.72 -4.63 20.85
C TYR A 173 -13.05 -5.78 21.59
N GLU A 174 -13.47 -6.08 22.83
CA GLU A 174 -12.99 -7.25 23.58
C GLU A 174 -13.30 -8.56 22.86
N THR A 175 -14.48 -8.66 22.22
CA THR A 175 -14.86 -9.84 21.42
C THR A 175 -14.01 -9.96 20.14
N ILE A 176 -13.69 -8.84 19.49
CA ILE A 176 -12.91 -8.82 18.25
C ILE A 176 -11.43 -9.10 18.52
N LEU A 177 -10.89 -8.57 19.61
CA LEU A 177 -9.48 -8.73 20.00
C LEU A 177 -9.24 -10.05 20.76
N ASP A 178 -10.30 -10.72 21.22
CA ASP A 178 -10.24 -11.91 22.08
C ASP A 178 -9.38 -11.67 23.34
N THR A 179 -9.57 -10.52 23.97
CA THR A 179 -8.79 -10.08 25.13
C THR A 179 -9.68 -9.82 26.35
N ALA A 180 -9.11 -10.04 27.54
CA ALA A 180 -9.72 -9.55 28.77
C ALA A 180 -9.73 -8.01 28.82
N HIS A 181 -10.55 -7.44 29.71
CA HIS A 181 -10.65 -5.99 29.89
C HIS A 181 -9.28 -5.37 30.21
N TRP A 182 -8.83 -4.43 29.37
CA TRP A 182 -7.52 -3.80 29.57
C TRP A 182 -7.54 -2.84 30.75
N THR A 183 -6.49 -2.91 31.56
CA THR A 183 -6.23 -1.94 32.63
C THR A 183 -4.93 -1.19 32.34
N PRO A 184 -4.71 0.01 32.90
CA PRO A 184 -3.47 0.77 32.70
C PRO A 184 -2.17 0.03 33.11
N ASN A 185 -2.30 -1.05 33.89
CA ASN A 185 -1.18 -1.89 34.33
C ASN A 185 -0.91 -3.09 33.41
N CYS A 186 -1.78 -3.33 32.42
CA CYS A 186 -1.60 -4.42 31.44
C CYS A 186 -0.53 -4.03 30.41
N GLU A 187 0.26 -5.02 29.96
CA GLU A 187 1.31 -4.80 28.96
C GLU A 187 0.73 -4.34 27.62
N GLU A 188 -0.44 -4.89 27.26
CA GLU A 188 -1.17 -4.59 26.03
C GLU A 188 -1.61 -3.12 25.97
N TRP A 189 -2.04 -2.57 27.12
CA TRP A 189 -2.40 -1.15 27.23
C TRP A 189 -1.18 -0.26 26.99
N GLN A 190 -0.07 -0.57 27.67
CA GLN A 190 1.14 0.26 27.61
C GLN A 190 1.78 0.23 26.23
N HIS A 191 1.83 -0.94 25.59
CA HIS A 191 2.34 -1.09 24.22
C HIS A 191 1.47 -0.30 23.24
N THR A 192 0.16 -0.49 23.29
CA THR A 192 -0.78 0.19 22.40
C THR A 192 -0.77 1.71 22.61
N GLU A 193 -0.53 2.18 23.83
CA GLU A 193 -0.39 3.60 24.14
C GLU A 193 0.87 4.22 23.50
N VAL A 194 1.99 3.50 23.54
CA VAL A 194 3.23 3.92 22.85
C VAL A 194 3.04 3.92 21.34
N ASP A 195 2.42 2.88 20.79
CA ASP A 195 2.14 2.78 19.35
C ASP A 195 1.21 3.89 18.86
N LEU A 196 0.16 4.19 19.64
CA LEU A 196 -0.78 5.27 19.33
C LEU A 196 -0.09 6.64 19.38
N ALA A 197 0.84 6.85 20.32
CA ALA A 197 1.65 8.08 20.37
C ALA A 197 2.57 8.22 19.15
N ASN A 198 3.10 7.11 18.65
CA ASN A 198 3.96 7.07 17.47
C ASN A 198 3.18 7.03 16.15
N GLN A 199 1.87 6.79 16.19
CA GLN A 199 1.05 6.63 14.98
C GLN A 199 1.15 7.85 14.05
N ALA A 200 1.03 9.06 14.59
CA ALA A 200 1.12 10.28 13.77
C ALA A 200 2.50 10.45 13.11
N TYR A 201 3.56 10.01 13.80
CA TYR A 201 4.92 10.02 13.26
C TYR A 201 5.08 8.96 12.16
N ASN A 202 4.62 7.73 12.40
CA ASN A 202 4.67 6.65 11.43
C ASN A 202 3.85 6.98 10.18
N ASP A 203 2.64 7.54 10.35
CA ASP A 203 1.78 7.97 9.24
C ASP A 203 2.47 9.06 8.39
N ALA A 204 3.14 10.01 9.03
CA ALA A 204 3.92 11.05 8.33
C ALA A 204 5.16 10.48 7.64
N LEU A 205 5.81 9.47 8.23
CA LEU A 205 6.95 8.78 7.65
C LEU A 205 6.53 7.99 6.40
N ASP A 206 5.43 7.24 6.48
CA ASP A 206 4.86 6.50 5.34
C ASP A 206 4.52 7.44 4.18
N GLU A 207 3.93 8.61 4.49
CA GLU A 207 3.64 9.64 3.48
C GLU A 207 4.92 10.19 2.84
N LEU A 208 5.94 10.48 3.65
CA LEU A 208 7.24 10.95 3.16
C LEU A 208 7.91 9.92 2.25
N GLU A 209 7.90 8.64 2.64
CA GLU A 209 8.44 7.53 1.84
C GLU A 209 7.70 7.45 0.50
N SER A 210 6.37 7.50 0.50
CA SER A 210 5.57 7.52 -0.73
C SER A 210 5.92 8.69 -1.64
N LEU A 211 6.10 9.90 -1.09
CA LEU A 211 6.49 11.09 -1.86
C LEU A 211 7.89 10.97 -2.44
N ILE A 212 8.85 10.40 -1.70
CA ILE A 212 10.21 10.16 -2.20
C ILE A 212 10.17 9.19 -3.36
N VAL A 213 9.47 8.06 -3.21
CA VAL A 213 9.30 7.06 -4.26
C VAL A 213 8.65 7.69 -5.50
N GLN A 214 7.56 8.45 -5.33
CA GLN A 214 6.92 9.17 -6.43
C GLN A 214 7.90 10.14 -7.11
N ARG A 215 8.71 10.88 -6.33
CA ARG A 215 9.66 11.83 -6.88
C ARG A 215 10.79 11.15 -7.67
N LEU A 216 11.27 10.00 -7.21
CA LEU A 216 12.24 9.18 -7.94
C LEU A 216 11.68 8.77 -9.31
N PHE A 217 10.42 8.33 -9.38
CA PHE A 217 9.75 8.03 -10.64
C PHE A 217 9.63 9.25 -11.56
N GLU A 218 9.26 10.42 -11.03
CA GLU A 218 9.19 11.64 -11.82
C GLU A 218 10.54 12.07 -12.38
N MET A 219 11.61 11.94 -11.59
CA MET A 219 12.97 12.27 -12.02
C MET A 219 13.46 11.32 -13.10
N GLU A 220 13.19 10.03 -12.95
CA GLU A 220 13.56 9.03 -13.94
C GLU A 220 12.83 9.25 -15.27
N LYS A 221 11.52 9.55 -15.22
CA LYS A 221 10.73 9.87 -16.42
C LYS A 221 11.22 11.13 -17.15
N ARG A 222 11.89 12.06 -16.46
CA ARG A 222 12.48 13.27 -17.06
C ARG A 222 13.89 13.04 -17.62
N ASN A 223 14.56 11.97 -17.21
CA ASN A 223 15.91 11.63 -17.65
C ASN A 223 15.92 10.63 -18.81
N LEU A 224 14.77 10.06 -19.15
CA LEU A 224 14.47 9.39 -20.42
C LEU A 224 13.99 10.42 -21.44
#